data_AF-D7AZR4-F1
#
_entry.id   AF-D7AZR4-F1
#
_cell.length_a   1.000
_cell.length_b   1.000
_cell.length_c   1.000
_cell.angle_alpha   90.00
_cell.angle_beta   90.00
_cell.angle_gamma   90.00
#
_symmetry.space_group_name_H-M   'P 1'
#
loop_
_entity.id
_entity.type
_entity.pdbx_description
1 polymer ?
#
loop_
_entity_poly.entity_id
_entity_poly.type
_entity_poly.pdbx_seq_one_letter_code
_entity_poly.pdbx_strand_id
1 'polypeptide(L)'
;MTERATIPELTWRAHLRLALEPPRWALAFYVRHLPLVVGLSLVPAVERFGVALWGDALATPSRVALEVLAQGARVVLIVLVIRIAILKDERVRAGRRLGDGRRVQAFLDHRWPGLLWQGVLLLALFAVFSVVPEQVVPLWIPASGQDLYWALLLAVKNVTVIAVTLVWMVGAVRQMLIEGGCLLEGAPGSGAEPGPGPGPDEA
;
A
#
# COMPACT_ATOMS: atom_id res chain seq x y z
N MET A 1 40.32 -4.89 -24.60
CA MET A 1 39.99 -5.11 -23.17
C MET A 1 38.86 -4.16 -22.83
N THR A 2 37.64 -4.68 -22.76
CA THR A 2 36.42 -3.92 -22.53
C THR A 2 36.31 -3.57 -21.05
N GLU A 3 36.43 -2.29 -20.76
CA GLU A 3 36.19 -1.67 -19.47
C GLU A 3 34.73 -1.97 -19.07
N ARG A 4 34.54 -2.93 -18.16
CA ARG A 4 33.23 -3.16 -17.55
C ARG A 4 32.91 -1.92 -16.74
N ALA A 5 31.99 -1.11 -17.25
CA ALA A 5 31.33 -0.07 -16.48
C ALA A 5 30.83 -0.71 -15.17
N THR A 6 31.51 -0.42 -14.07
CA THR A 6 31.04 -0.68 -12.72
C THR A 6 29.76 0.12 -12.56
N ILE A 7 28.62 -0.53 -12.75
CA ILE A 7 27.33 -0.02 -12.32
C ILE A 7 27.55 0.35 -10.84
N PRO A 8 27.42 1.62 -10.45
CA PRO A 8 27.59 1.99 -9.05
C PRO A 8 26.60 1.14 -8.27
N GLU A 9 27.11 0.26 -7.41
CA GLU A 9 26.28 -0.49 -6.51
C GLU A 9 25.48 0.54 -5.70
N LEU A 10 24.23 0.76 -6.10
CA LEU A 10 23.21 1.23 -5.18
C LEU A 10 23.20 0.18 -4.07
N THR A 11 23.95 0.48 -3.01
CA THR A 11 24.21 -0.45 -1.92
C THR A 11 22.90 -1.13 -1.53
N TRP A 12 22.90 -2.44 -1.39
CA TRP A 12 21.76 -3.27 -0.94
C TRP A 12 20.93 -2.61 0.19
N ARG A 13 21.59 -1.84 1.06
CA ARG A 13 20.99 -1.02 2.11
C ARG A 13 20.04 0.07 1.61
N ALA A 14 20.34 0.75 0.51
CA ALA A 14 19.47 1.72 -0.13
C ALA A 14 18.19 1.06 -0.67
N HIS A 15 18.32 -0.09 -1.34
CA HIS A 15 17.18 -0.88 -1.81
C HIS A 15 16.29 -1.35 -0.65
N LEU A 16 16.89 -1.86 0.43
CA LEU A 16 16.15 -2.24 1.63
C LEU A 16 15.46 -1.05 2.31
N ARG A 17 16.12 0.11 2.39
CA ARG A 17 15.54 1.30 3.00
C ARG A 17 14.32 1.79 2.20
N LEU A 18 14.42 1.81 0.87
CA LEU A 18 13.30 2.12 -0.03
C LEU A 18 12.17 1.09 0.09
N ALA A 19 12.50 -0.20 0.21
CA ALA A 19 11.52 -1.27 0.36
C ALA A 19 10.78 -1.22 1.72
N LEU A 20 11.46 -0.81 2.79
CA LEU A 20 10.90 -0.72 4.14
C LEU A 20 10.20 0.61 4.43
N GLU A 21 10.32 1.61 3.56
CA GLU A 21 9.68 2.91 3.75
C GLU A 21 8.14 2.82 3.69
N PRO A 22 7.50 2.16 2.70
CA PRO A 22 6.05 2.00 2.69
C PRO A 22 5.48 1.22 3.87
N PRO A 23 6.03 0.07 4.31
CA PRO A 23 5.47 -0.62 5.48
C PRO A 23 5.61 0.19 6.75
N ARG A 24 6.74 0.88 6.95
CA ARG A 24 6.92 1.75 8.12
C ARG A 24 5.96 2.92 8.11
N TRP A 25 5.80 3.56 6.96
CA TRP A 25 4.84 4.64 6.80
C TRP A 25 3.40 4.14 7.00
N ALA A 26 3.07 2.97 6.44
CA ALA A 26 1.74 2.37 6.57
C ALA A 26 1.41 2.01 8.01
N LEU A 27 2.38 1.47 8.76
CA LEU A 27 2.20 1.19 10.18
C LEU A 27 2.03 2.48 10.99
N ALA A 28 2.86 3.49 10.74
CA ALA A 28 2.72 4.79 11.39
C ALA A 28 1.36 5.45 11.08
N PHE A 29 0.91 5.36 9.82
CA PHE A 29 -0.40 5.84 9.39
C PHE A 29 -1.53 5.07 10.09
N TYR A 30 -1.43 3.74 10.12
CA TYR A 30 -2.41 2.86 10.77
C TYR A 30 -2.57 3.20 12.26
N VAL A 31 -1.45 3.35 12.98
CA VAL A 31 -1.47 3.70 14.41
C VAL A 31 -2.01 5.12 14.62
N ARG A 32 -1.66 6.08 13.78
CA ARG A 32 -2.15 7.46 13.86
C ARG A 32 -3.64 7.59 13.55
N HIS A 33 -4.16 6.74 12.65
CA HIS A 33 -5.55 6.75 12.19
C HIS A 33 -6.33 5.53 12.66
N LEU A 34 -5.93 4.95 13.79
CA LEU A 34 -6.47 3.70 14.32
C LEU A 34 -8.00 3.75 14.47
N PRO A 35 -8.63 4.81 15.02
CA PRO A 35 -10.09 4.86 15.12
C PRO A 35 -10.81 4.80 13.77
N LEU A 36 -10.24 5.41 12.73
CA LEU A 36 -10.81 5.41 11.39
C LEU A 36 -10.64 4.04 10.75
N VAL A 37 -9.41 3.50 10.77
CA VAL A 37 -9.09 2.25 10.10
C VAL A 37 -9.77 1.08 10.79
N VAL A 38 -9.63 0.96 12.11
CA VAL A 38 -10.29 -0.09 12.88
C VAL A 38 -11.80 0.07 12.84
N GLY A 39 -12.34 1.29 12.99
CA GLY A 39 -13.79 1.52 12.95
C GLY A 39 -14.41 1.06 11.65
N LEU A 40 -13.80 1.42 10.50
CA LEU A 40 -14.33 1.02 9.21
C LEU A 40 -14.08 -0.46 8.88
N SER A 41 -12.94 -1.02 9.30
CA SER A 41 -12.65 -2.44 9.11
C SER A 41 -13.41 -3.35 10.07
N LEU A 42 -14.01 -2.81 11.13
CA LEU A 42 -14.89 -3.56 12.02
C LEU A 42 -16.21 -3.93 11.33
N VAL A 43 -16.70 -3.09 10.40
CA VAL A 43 -17.93 -3.36 9.64
C VAL A 43 -17.87 -4.72 8.91
N PRO A 44 -16.89 -4.98 8.01
CA PRO A 44 -16.77 -6.28 7.36
C PRO A 44 -16.38 -7.40 8.34
N ALA A 45 -15.74 -7.11 9.47
CA ALA A 45 -15.42 -8.11 10.48
C ALA A 45 -16.67 -8.61 11.22
N VAL A 46 -17.56 -7.69 11.63
CA VAL A 46 -18.84 -7.99 12.26
C VAL A 46 -19.76 -8.70 11.28
N GLU A 47 -19.78 -8.27 10.02
CA GLU A 47 -20.52 -8.94 8.95
C GLU A 47 -20.05 -10.40 8.79
N ARG A 48 -18.74 -10.64 8.62
CA ARG A 48 -18.19 -11.99 8.51
C ARG A 48 -18.45 -12.84 9.76
N PHE A 49 -18.33 -12.27 10.94
CA PHE A 49 -18.62 -12.96 12.20
C PHE A 49 -20.09 -13.34 12.29
N GLY A 50 -20.99 -12.41 11.95
CA GLY A 50 -22.43 -12.66 11.95
C GLY A 50 -22.86 -13.71 10.93
N VAL A 51 -22.31 -13.66 9.71
CA VAL A 51 -22.55 -14.69 8.68
C VAL A 51 -22.01 -16.06 9.12
N ALA A 52 -20.86 -16.11 9.80
CA ALA A 52 -20.32 -17.36 10.32
C ALA A 52 -21.20 -17.99 11.42
N LEU A 53 -21.84 -17.16 12.26
CA LEU A 53 -22.63 -17.65 13.40
C LEU A 53 -24.11 -17.92 13.05
N TRP A 54 -24.71 -17.13 12.15
CA TRP A 54 -26.13 -17.20 11.81
C TRP A 54 -26.42 -17.40 10.32
N GLY A 55 -25.41 -17.72 9.51
CA GLY A 55 -25.51 -17.82 8.06
C GLY A 55 -26.75 -18.56 7.60
N ASP A 56 -26.97 -19.77 8.09
CA ASP A 56 -28.09 -20.65 7.69
C ASP A 56 -29.48 -20.12 8.08
N ALA A 57 -29.56 -19.23 9.07
CA ALA A 57 -30.80 -18.57 9.48
C ALA A 57 -31.10 -17.29 8.68
N LEU A 58 -30.11 -16.75 7.95
CA LEU A 58 -30.27 -15.52 7.17
C LEU A 58 -30.86 -15.80 5.78
N ALA A 59 -31.93 -15.10 5.44
CA ALA A 59 -32.49 -15.09 4.10
C ALA A 59 -31.48 -14.54 3.08
N THR A 60 -31.53 -15.04 1.84
CA THR A 60 -30.63 -14.66 0.74
C THR A 60 -30.48 -13.14 0.54
N PRO A 61 -31.54 -12.32 0.59
CA PRO A 61 -31.41 -10.86 0.41
C PRO A 61 -30.57 -10.20 1.51
N SER A 62 -30.66 -10.69 2.74
CA SER A 62 -29.90 -10.17 3.88
C SER A 62 -28.41 -10.47 3.75
N ARG A 63 -28.04 -11.65 3.23
CA ARG A 63 -26.65 -12.00 2.94
C ARG A 63 -26.04 -11.07 1.89
N VAL A 64 -26.77 -10.83 0.78
CA VAL A 64 -26.32 -9.91 -0.27
C VAL A 64 -26.15 -8.48 0.25
N ALA A 65 -27.09 -7.99 1.05
CA ALA A 65 -27.00 -6.65 1.64
C ALA A 65 -25.77 -6.48 2.55
N LEU A 66 -25.46 -7.51 3.34
CA LEU A 66 -24.28 -7.54 4.21
C LEU A 66 -22.98 -7.55 3.39
N GLU A 67 -22.91 -8.34 2.33
CA GLU A 67 -21.74 -8.35 1.43
C GLU A 67 -21.52 -6.98 0.76
N VAL A 68 -22.59 -6.34 0.28
CA VAL A 68 -22.52 -5.00 -0.32
C VAL A 68 -22.06 -3.97 0.71
N LEU A 69 -22.56 -4.04 1.95
CA LEU A 69 -22.13 -3.16 3.04
C LEU A 69 -20.64 -3.33 3.36
N ALA A 70 -20.16 -4.58 3.44
CA ALA A 70 -18.77 -4.90 3.69
C ALA A 70 -17.83 -4.39 2.58
N GLN A 71 -18.22 -4.57 1.31
CA GLN A 71 -17.47 -4.02 0.18
C GLN A 71 -17.50 -2.49 0.18
N GLY A 72 -18.65 -1.89 0.45
CA GLY A 72 -18.81 -0.44 0.59
C GLY A 72 -17.87 0.13 1.66
N ALA A 73 -17.80 -0.50 2.83
CA ALA A 73 -16.89 -0.10 3.90
C ALA A 73 -15.42 -0.15 3.45
N ARG A 74 -15.00 -1.18 2.72
CA ARG A 74 -13.64 -1.26 2.16
C ARG A 74 -13.36 -0.14 1.16
N VAL A 75 -14.29 0.14 0.26
CA VAL A 75 -14.15 1.23 -0.72
C VAL A 75 -14.04 2.58 0.00
N VAL A 76 -14.89 2.84 1.00
CA VAL A 76 -14.82 4.07 1.79
C VAL A 76 -13.47 4.16 2.53
N LEU A 77 -12.96 3.05 3.08
CA LEU A 77 -11.65 3.03 3.73
C LEU A 77 -10.56 3.44 2.75
N ILE A 78 -10.52 2.81 1.57
CA ILE A 78 -9.54 3.11 0.52
C ILE A 78 -9.63 4.58 0.12
N VAL A 79 -10.82 5.09 -0.14
CA VAL A 79 -11.04 6.49 -0.53
C VAL A 79 -10.56 7.45 0.57
N LEU A 80 -10.86 7.16 1.84
CA LEU A 80 -10.39 7.99 2.97
C LEU A 80 -8.88 7.95 3.12
N VAL A 81 -8.27 6.77 3.03
CA VAL A 81 -6.81 6.60 3.09
C VAL A 81 -6.16 7.35 1.93
N ILE A 82 -6.63 7.21 0.69
CA ILE A 82 -6.15 7.97 -0.47
C ILE A 82 -6.31 9.48 -0.23
N ARG A 83 -7.47 9.92 0.24
CA ARG A 83 -7.74 11.34 0.48
C ARG A 83 -6.80 11.93 1.52
N ILE A 84 -6.50 11.20 2.59
CA ILE A 84 -5.60 11.68 3.65
C ILE A 84 -4.14 11.56 3.21
N ALA A 85 -3.75 10.43 2.61
CA ALA A 85 -2.36 10.10 2.31
C ALA A 85 -1.82 10.73 1.02
N ILE A 86 -2.68 10.95 0.03
CA ILE A 86 -2.29 11.44 -1.31
C ILE A 86 -2.82 12.86 -1.51
N LEU A 87 -4.12 13.10 -1.29
CA LEU A 87 -4.72 14.40 -1.62
C LEU A 87 -4.37 15.51 -0.61
N LYS A 88 -4.12 15.18 0.65
CA LYS A 88 -3.71 16.16 1.67
C LYS A 88 -2.19 16.29 1.81
N ASP A 89 -1.40 15.48 1.10
CA ASP A 89 0.05 15.51 1.21
C ASP A 89 0.66 16.56 0.27
N GLU A 90 1.30 17.57 0.87
CA GLU A 90 1.94 18.66 0.14
C GLU A 90 3.06 18.19 -0.79
N ARG A 91 3.80 17.14 -0.41
CA ARG A 91 4.89 16.58 -1.23
C ARG A 91 4.35 15.94 -2.50
N VAL A 92 3.20 15.27 -2.40
CA VAL A 92 2.52 14.70 -3.57
C VAL A 92 1.95 15.80 -4.46
N ARG A 93 1.34 16.83 -3.86
CA ARG A 93 0.73 17.97 -4.57
C ARG A 93 1.76 18.83 -5.30
N ALA A 94 2.95 19.04 -4.73
CA ALA A 94 4.02 19.81 -5.36
C ALA A 94 4.38 19.25 -6.75
N GLY A 95 4.56 17.92 -6.84
CA GLY A 95 4.88 17.24 -8.11
C GLY A 95 3.69 17.01 -9.04
N ARG A 96 2.45 17.41 -8.68
CA ARG A 96 1.25 17.09 -9.47
C ARG A 96 1.27 17.70 -10.88
N ARG A 97 1.99 18.82 -11.05
CA ARG A 97 2.17 19.49 -12.36
C ARG A 97 2.90 18.61 -13.38
N LEU A 98 3.70 17.65 -12.92
CA LEU A 98 4.45 16.72 -13.78
C LEU A 98 3.57 15.61 -14.38
N GLY A 99 2.35 15.43 -13.85
CA GLY A 99 1.41 14.39 -14.27
C GLY A 99 1.67 13.06 -13.55
N ASP A 100 0.65 12.55 -12.86
CA ASP A 100 0.77 11.38 -11.98
C ASP A 100 1.23 10.12 -12.73
N GLY A 101 0.76 9.91 -13.96
CA GLY A 101 1.19 8.78 -14.80
C GLY A 101 2.68 8.79 -15.15
N ARG A 102 3.23 9.97 -15.49
CA ARG A 102 4.67 10.10 -15.81
C ARG A 102 5.55 9.85 -14.59
N ARG A 103 5.11 10.26 -13.40
CA ARG A 103 5.83 10.03 -12.14
C ARG A 103 5.89 8.54 -11.81
N VAL A 104 4.75 7.85 -11.92
CA VAL A 104 4.69 6.40 -11.69
C VAL A 104 5.57 5.67 -12.71
N GLN A 105 5.51 6.04 -13.98
CA GLN A 105 6.35 5.45 -15.02
C GLN A 105 7.84 5.68 -14.77
N ALA A 106 8.25 6.91 -14.46
CA ALA A 106 9.64 7.22 -14.13
C ALA A 106 10.16 6.40 -12.94
N PHE A 107 9.32 6.17 -11.93
CA PHE A 107 9.64 5.31 -10.81
C PHE A 107 9.79 3.84 -11.24
N LEU A 108 8.87 3.33 -12.07
CA LEU A 108 8.97 1.95 -12.59
C LEU A 108 10.25 1.76 -13.39
N ASP A 109 10.59 2.70 -14.26
CA ASP A 109 11.76 2.59 -15.13
C ASP A 109 13.08 2.58 -14.34
N HIS A 110 13.16 3.31 -13.23
CA HIS A 110 14.42 3.49 -12.47
C HIS A 110 14.48 2.72 -11.14
N ARG A 111 13.35 2.30 -10.58
CA ARG A 111 13.24 1.77 -9.19
C ARG A 111 12.37 0.52 -9.07
N TRP A 112 12.02 -0.17 -10.17
CA TRP A 112 11.25 -1.42 -10.12
C TRP A 112 11.75 -2.51 -9.14
N PRO A 113 13.06 -2.67 -8.84
CA PRO A 113 13.49 -3.70 -7.88
C PRO A 113 12.95 -3.43 -6.47
N GLY A 114 12.71 -2.16 -6.12
CA GLY A 114 12.06 -1.79 -4.86
C GLY A 114 10.63 -2.33 -4.76
N LEU A 115 9.89 -2.38 -5.88
CA LEU A 115 8.53 -2.93 -5.91
C LEU A 115 8.51 -4.44 -5.79
N LEU A 116 9.47 -5.14 -6.42
CA LEU A 116 9.63 -6.57 -6.19
C LEU A 116 9.85 -6.86 -4.71
N TRP A 117 10.70 -6.08 -4.05
CA TRP A 117 10.96 -6.27 -2.62
C TRP A 117 9.77 -5.93 -1.74
N GLN A 118 8.96 -4.93 -2.11
CA GLN A 118 7.68 -4.69 -1.45
C GLN A 118 6.70 -5.86 -1.65
N GLY A 119 6.64 -6.42 -2.86
CA GLY A 119 5.83 -7.60 -3.16
C GLY A 119 6.26 -8.83 -2.36
N VAL A 120 7.57 -9.08 -2.27
CA VAL A 120 8.14 -10.17 -1.46
C VAL A 120 7.87 -9.97 0.03
N LEU A 121 8.05 -8.76 0.54
CA LEU A 121 7.72 -8.45 1.94
C LEU A 121 6.23 -8.64 2.23
N LEU A 122 5.35 -8.23 1.31
CA LEU A 122 3.91 -8.39 1.44
C LEU A 122 3.51 -9.87 1.36
N LEU A 123 4.14 -10.65 0.49
CA LEU A 123 3.95 -12.10 0.41
C LEU A 123 4.43 -12.80 1.69
N ALA A 124 5.58 -12.41 2.22
CA ALA A 124 6.10 -12.94 3.48
C ALA A 124 5.17 -12.60 4.64
N LEU A 125 4.66 -11.37 4.71
CA LEU A 125 3.68 -10.95 5.70
C LEU A 125 2.38 -11.76 5.58
N PHE A 126 1.86 -11.89 4.36
CA PHE A 126 0.70 -12.72 4.09
C PHE A 126 0.92 -14.17 4.53
N ALA A 127 2.08 -14.76 4.23
CA ALA A 127 2.40 -16.11 4.67
C ALA A 127 2.37 -16.23 6.21
N VAL A 128 3.01 -15.28 6.92
CA VAL A 128 3.05 -15.28 8.39
C VAL A 128 1.65 -15.12 8.98
N PHE A 129 0.85 -14.17 8.51
CA PHE A 129 -0.46 -13.89 9.09
C PHE A 129 -1.60 -14.78 8.58
N SER A 130 -1.43 -15.46 7.44
CA SER A 130 -2.42 -16.38 6.88
C SER A 130 -2.10 -17.82 7.25
N VAL A 131 -0.90 -18.31 6.91
CA VAL A 131 -0.54 -19.73 7.03
C VAL A 131 -0.37 -20.15 8.48
N VAL A 132 0.32 -19.37 9.31
CA VAL A 132 0.58 -19.76 10.71
C VAL A 132 -0.74 -19.89 11.49
N PRO A 133 -1.66 -18.90 11.46
CA PRO A 133 -2.93 -19.06 12.16
C PRO A 133 -3.86 -20.09 11.52
N GLU A 134 -3.79 -20.34 10.20
CA GLU A 134 -4.70 -21.31 9.57
C GLU A 134 -4.24 -22.75 9.71
N GLN A 135 -2.93 -23.00 9.78
CA GLN A 135 -2.39 -24.36 9.70
C GLN A 135 -1.70 -24.81 10.98
N VAL A 136 -1.10 -23.89 11.73
CA VAL A 136 -0.30 -24.23 12.92
C VAL A 136 -1.13 -24.11 14.18
N VAL A 137 -1.81 -22.98 14.37
CA VAL A 137 -2.57 -22.70 15.60
C VAL A 137 -3.74 -23.66 15.84
N PRO A 138 -4.52 -24.12 14.84
CA PRO A 138 -5.65 -25.02 15.06
C PRO A 138 -5.22 -26.39 15.61
N LEU A 139 -3.97 -26.80 15.40
CA LEU A 139 -3.42 -28.06 15.92
C LEU A 139 -3.40 -28.11 17.45
N TRP A 140 -3.50 -26.95 18.11
CA TRP A 140 -3.49 -26.83 19.57
C TRP A 140 -4.86 -26.44 20.14
N ILE A 141 -5.90 -26.37 19.31
CA ILE A 141 -7.24 -25.94 19.72
C ILE A 141 -8.17 -27.15 19.83
N PRO A 142 -8.80 -27.37 21.00
CA PRO A 142 -9.80 -28.41 21.18
C PRO A 142 -10.97 -28.26 20.19
N ALA A 143 -11.56 -29.37 19.75
CA ALA A 143 -12.67 -29.37 18.79
C ALA A 143 -13.83 -28.46 19.21
N SER A 144 -14.12 -28.37 20.52
CA SER A 144 -15.18 -27.51 21.07
C SER A 144 -14.92 -26.00 20.92
N GLY A 145 -13.69 -25.58 20.62
CA GLY A 145 -13.30 -24.18 20.45
C GLY A 145 -12.97 -23.78 19.01
N GLN A 146 -13.03 -24.72 18.06
CA GLN A 146 -12.60 -24.48 16.68
C GLN A 146 -13.48 -23.45 15.97
N ASP A 147 -14.80 -23.51 16.13
CA ASP A 147 -15.72 -22.57 15.48
C ASP A 147 -15.51 -21.13 15.95
N LEU A 148 -15.35 -20.94 17.27
CA LEU A 148 -15.05 -19.63 17.85
C LEU A 148 -13.68 -19.13 17.40
N TYR A 149 -12.68 -20.01 17.35
CA TYR A 149 -11.36 -19.67 16.84
C TYR A 149 -11.40 -19.19 15.40
N TRP A 150 -12.06 -19.93 14.51
CA TRP A 150 -12.18 -19.57 13.10
C TRP A 150 -12.92 -18.25 12.92
N ALA A 151 -14.01 -18.04 13.65
CA ALA A 151 -14.77 -16.79 13.63
C ALA A 151 -13.92 -15.59 14.09
N LEU A 152 -13.17 -15.74 15.19
CA LEU A 152 -12.29 -14.70 15.70
C LEU A 152 -11.10 -14.45 14.77
N LEU A 153 -10.50 -15.50 14.22
CA LEU A 153 -9.39 -15.39 13.28
C LEU A 153 -9.80 -14.61 12.03
N LEU A 154 -10.97 -14.93 11.47
CA LEU A 154 -11.54 -14.20 10.34
C LEU A 154 -11.80 -12.73 10.67
N ALA A 155 -12.36 -12.44 11.83
CA ALA A 155 -12.63 -11.08 12.28
C ALA A 155 -11.31 -10.28 12.44
N VAL A 156 -10.33 -10.84 13.14
CA VAL A 156 -9.02 -10.20 13.35
C VAL A 156 -8.29 -9.96 12.03
N LYS A 157 -8.27 -10.93 11.12
CA LYS A 157 -7.64 -10.77 9.80
C LYS A 157 -8.25 -9.64 8.98
N ASN A 158 -9.56 -9.51 9.01
CA ASN A 158 -10.26 -8.43 8.31
C ASN A 158 -9.90 -7.04 8.87
N VAL A 159 -9.76 -6.90 10.19
CA VAL A 159 -9.42 -5.62 10.86
C VAL A 159 -7.94 -5.27 10.75
N THR A 160 -7.07 -6.27 10.72
CA THR A 160 -5.62 -6.06 10.78
C THR A 160 -4.97 -6.26 9.42
N VAL A 161 -4.90 -7.50 8.94
CA VAL A 161 -4.16 -7.88 7.73
C VAL A 161 -4.69 -7.14 6.51
N ILE A 162 -6.00 -7.17 6.25
CA ILE A 162 -6.56 -6.50 5.06
C ILE A 162 -6.38 -4.98 5.18
N ALA A 163 -6.68 -4.40 6.33
CA ALA A 163 -6.60 -2.96 6.54
C ALA A 163 -5.15 -2.44 6.38
N VAL A 164 -4.18 -3.10 7.03
CA VAL A 164 -2.76 -2.79 6.91
C VAL A 164 -2.29 -2.96 5.47
N THR A 165 -2.74 -4.01 4.77
CA THR A 165 -2.41 -4.24 3.36
C THR A 165 -2.92 -3.11 2.48
N LEU A 166 -4.17 -2.67 2.66
CA LEU A 166 -4.73 -1.54 1.90
C LEU A 166 -3.96 -0.25 2.14
N VAL A 167 -3.63 0.05 3.41
CA VAL A 167 -2.82 1.24 3.76
C VAL A 167 -1.41 1.14 3.16
N TRP A 168 -0.80 -0.04 3.19
CA TRP A 168 0.50 -0.29 2.56
C TRP A 168 0.44 -0.03 1.06
N MET A 169 -0.54 -0.58 0.34
CA MET A 169 -0.69 -0.36 -1.10
C MET A 169 -0.80 1.13 -1.44
N VAL A 170 -1.56 1.90 -0.64
CA VAL A 170 -1.62 3.37 -0.80
C VAL A 170 -0.28 4.02 -0.50
N GLY A 171 0.45 3.56 0.52
CA GLY A 171 1.80 4.01 0.85
C GLY A 171 2.81 3.76 -0.27
N ALA A 172 2.72 2.61 -0.95
CA ALA A 172 3.55 2.28 -2.11
C ALA A 172 3.26 3.23 -3.28
N VAL A 173 1.98 3.47 -3.60
CA VAL A 173 1.59 4.45 -4.63
C VAL A 173 2.08 5.85 -4.27
N ARG A 174 1.93 6.26 -3.01
CA ARG A 174 2.44 7.54 -2.50
C ARG A 174 3.96 7.67 -2.72
N GLN A 175 4.71 6.61 -2.42
CA GLN A 175 6.16 6.60 -2.65
C GLN A 175 6.51 6.72 -4.13
N MET A 176 5.84 5.97 -5.02
CA MET A 176 6.03 6.08 -6.47
C MET A 176 5.82 7.52 -6.95
N LEU A 177 4.77 8.18 -6.48
CA LEU A 177 4.48 9.56 -6.85
C LEU A 177 5.60 10.50 -6.38
N ILE A 178 6.02 10.41 -5.11
CA ILE A 178 7.03 11.30 -4.55
C ILE A 178 8.38 11.09 -5.23
N GLU A 179 8.90 9.87 -5.23
CA GLU A 179 10.22 9.54 -5.79
C GLU A 179 10.25 9.72 -7.31
N GLY A 180 9.19 9.34 -8.01
CA GLY A 180 9.06 9.55 -9.45
C GLY A 180 9.02 11.04 -9.83
N GLY A 181 8.43 11.89 -8.97
CA GLY A 181 8.49 13.34 -9.14
C GLY A 181 9.92 13.88 -9.01
N CYS A 182 10.65 13.45 -7.97
CA CYS A 182 12.04 13.86 -7.77
C CYS A 182 12.96 13.43 -8.92
N LEU A 183 12.74 12.26 -9.51
CA LEU A 183 13.51 11.79 -10.68
C LEU A 183 13.27 12.67 -11.92
N LEU A 184 12.03 13.12 -12.12
CA LEU A 184 11.68 13.99 -13.24
C LEU A 184 12.19 15.42 -13.05
N GLU A 185 12.19 15.94 -11.81
CA GLU A 185 12.73 17.26 -11.47
C GLU A 185 14.26 17.31 -11.55
N GLY A 186 14.95 16.20 -11.27
CA GLY A 186 16.41 16.09 -11.36
C GLY A 186 16.93 15.74 -12.76
N ALA A 187 16.06 15.48 -13.74
CA ALA A 187 16.47 15.19 -15.11
C ALA A 187 17.00 16.49 -15.78
N PRO A 188 18.22 16.51 -16.36
CA PRO A 188 18.84 17.72 -16.93
C PRO A 188 18.13 18.37 -18.14
N GLY A 189 16.89 17.97 -18.47
CA GLY A 189 16.22 18.31 -19.73
C GLY A 189 14.99 19.20 -19.64
N SER A 190 14.60 19.71 -18.47
CA SER A 190 13.42 20.60 -18.34
C SER A 190 13.74 22.05 -17.95
N GLY A 191 15.02 22.38 -17.79
CA GLY A 191 15.47 23.77 -17.76
C GLY A 191 15.63 24.25 -19.20
N ALA A 192 14.88 25.27 -19.58
CA ALA A 192 15.01 25.97 -20.85
C ALA A 192 16.50 26.14 -21.23
N GLU A 193 16.88 25.70 -22.42
CA GLU A 193 18.13 26.16 -23.01
C GLU A 193 18.10 27.69 -22.99
N PRO A 194 19.08 28.37 -22.36
CA PRO A 194 19.22 29.79 -22.54
C PRO A 194 19.54 29.98 -24.03
N GLY A 195 18.59 30.59 -24.76
CA GLY A 195 18.77 30.90 -26.17
C GLY A 195 20.12 31.60 -26.38
N PRO A 196 20.79 31.36 -27.52
CA PRO A 196 22.09 31.93 -27.79
C PRO A 196 22.01 33.44 -27.63
N GLY A 197 22.72 33.97 -26.63
CA GLY A 197 22.79 35.41 -26.39
C GLY A 197 23.31 36.12 -27.64
N PRO A 198 22.87 37.36 -27.91
CA PRO A 198 23.33 38.11 -29.07
C PRO A 198 24.85 38.27 -29.00
N GLY A 199 25.51 37.89 -30.10
CA GLY A 199 26.96 37.99 -30.24
C GLY A 199 27.43 39.45 -30.19
N PRO A 200 28.68 39.68 -29.77
CA PRO A 200 29.21 41.02 -29.45
C PRO A 200 29.52 41.93 -30.65
N ASP A 201 28.93 41.71 -31.83
CA ASP A 201 29.30 42.40 -33.08
C ASP A 201 28.29 43.45 -33.58
N GLU A 202 27.36 43.90 -32.74
CA GLU A 202 26.49 45.06 -33.05
C GLU A 202 26.70 46.20 -32.04
N ALA A 203 27.81 46.94 -32.19
CA ALA A 203 28.02 48.27 -31.62
C ALA A 203 28.92 49.12 -32.52
#